data_AF-A0A0C1GMT0-F1
#
_entry.id   AF-A0A0C1GMT0-F1
#
_cell.length_a   1.000
_cell.length_b   1.000
_cell.length_c   1.000
_cell.angle_alpha   90.00
_cell.angle_beta   90.00
_cell.angle_gamma   90.00
#
_symmetry.space_group_name_H-M   'P 1'
#
loop_
_entity.id
_entity.type
_entity.pdbx_description
1 polymer ?
#
loop_
_entity_poly.entity_id
_entity_poly.type
_entity_poly.pdbx_seq_one_letter_code
_entity_poly.pdbx_strand_id
1 'polypeptide(L)' 'AVVGQADRGAVSVYARNKDYHDLVKKRLKRLARWLISEAGEGCEVKVFVDTAPVPEKALGMAAGLGWQGKHSNLVSR' A
#
# COMPACT_ATOMS: atom_id res chain seq x y z
N ALA A 1 -19.37 -14.36 -1.60
CA ALA A 1 -19.44 -13.78 -2.95
C ALA A 1 -20.90 -13.52 -3.28
N VAL A 2 -21.24 -12.46 -4.02
CA VAL A 2 -22.64 -12.13 -4.39
C VAL A 2 -23.10 -12.85 -5.67
N VAL A 3 -22.36 -13.89 -6.09
CA VAL A 3 -22.66 -14.67 -7.29
C VAL A 3 -24.04 -15.30 -7.13
N GLY A 4 -24.93 -15.08 -8.10
CA GLY A 4 -26.31 -15.59 -8.10
C GLY A 4 -27.34 -14.70 -7.38
N GLN A 5 -26.96 -13.54 -6.85
CA GLN A 5 -27.87 -12.59 -6.19
C GLN A 5 -28.16 -11.42 -7.13
N ALA A 6 -29.33 -11.45 -7.80
CA ALA A 6 -29.70 -10.46 -8.83
C ALA A 6 -29.93 -9.04 -8.29
N ASP A 7 -30.19 -8.91 -6.98
CA ASP A 7 -30.45 -7.67 -6.27
C ASP A 7 -29.19 -7.02 -5.68
N ARG A 8 -27.98 -7.59 -5.89
CA ARG A 8 -26.74 -7.12 -5.24
C ARG A 8 -25.55 -6.96 -6.19
N GLY A 9 -24.76 -5.92 -5.94
CA GLY A 9 -23.48 -5.67 -6.62
C GLY A 9 -22.26 -6.13 -5.81
N ALA A 10 -21.18 -6.50 -6.50
CA ALA A 10 -19.90 -6.81 -5.88
C ALA A 10 -19.04 -5.55 -5.74
N VAL A 11 -18.62 -5.22 -4.52
CA VAL A 11 -17.60 -4.20 -4.26
C VAL A 11 -16.23 -4.87 -4.16
N SER A 12 -15.19 -4.25 -4.72
CA SER A 12 -13.81 -4.76 -4.63
C SER A 12 -13.38 -4.96 -3.17
N VAL A 13 -12.62 -6.01 -2.88
CA VAL A 13 -12.25 -6.39 -1.51
C VAL A 13 -11.50 -5.26 -0.77
N TYR A 14 -10.64 -4.51 -1.47
CA TYR A 14 -9.88 -3.40 -0.87
C TYR A 14 -10.76 -2.23 -0.41
N ALA A 15 -12.00 -2.14 -0.88
CA ALA A 15 -12.94 -1.05 -0.59
C ALA A 15 -14.04 -1.45 0.41
N ARG A 16 -14.00 -2.65 0.99
CA ARG A 16 -15.08 -3.16 1.87
C ARG A 16 -14.96 -2.76 3.34
N ASN A 17 -13.81 -2.24 3.77
CA ASN A 17 -13.51 -1.94 5.17
C ASN A 17 -13.04 -0.49 5.31
N LYS A 18 -12.46 -0.16 6.48
CA LYS A 18 -11.78 1.12 6.69
C LYS A 18 -10.81 1.40 5.54
N ASP A 19 -10.75 2.67 5.16
CA ASP A 19 -9.85 3.13 4.12
C ASP A 19 -8.41 2.72 4.46
N TYR A 20 -7.78 2.01 3.52
CA TYR A 20 -6.43 1.52 3.69
C TYR A 20 -5.41 2.67 3.75
N HIS A 21 -5.71 3.82 3.12
CA HIS A 21 -4.85 5.00 3.16
C HIS A 21 -4.55 5.42 4.59
N ASP A 22 -5.57 5.50 5.45
CA ASP A 22 -5.42 5.91 6.85
C ASP A 22 -4.59 4.91 7.65
N LEU A 23 -4.88 3.62 7.48
CA LEU A 23 -4.21 2.55 8.21
C LEU A 23 -2.72 2.46 7.82
N VAL A 24 -2.43 2.42 6.52
CA VAL A 24 -1.07 2.28 5.99
C VAL A 24 -0.25 3.54 6.27
N LYS A 25 -0.79 4.73 6.02
CA LYS A 25 -0.09 6.00 6.26
C LYS A 25 0.28 6.19 7.73
N LYS A 26 -0.61 5.80 8.67
CA LYS A 26 -0.31 5.82 10.11
C LYS A 26 0.85 4.91 10.47
N ARG A 27 0.90 3.69 9.91
CA ARG A 27 1.99 2.73 10.13
C ARG A 27 3.31 3.22 9.53
N LEU A 28 3.28 3.74 8.31
CA LEU A 28 4.47 4.32 7.66
C LEU A 28 5.01 5.52 8.43
N LYS A 29 4.17 6.41 8.95
CA LYS A 29 4.61 7.52 9.82
C LYS A 29 5.26 7.04 11.12
N ARG A 30 4.85 5.89 11.67
CA ARG A 30 5.51 5.29 12.84
C ARG A 30 6.89 4.76 12.45
N LEU A 31 6.99 4.06 11.33
CA LEU A 31 8.27 3.56 10.81
C LEU A 31 9.24 4.71 10.50
N ALA A 32 8.77 5.77 9.83
CA ALA A 32 9.56 6.95 9.51
C ALA A 32 10.16 7.61 10.75
N ARG A 33 9.36 7.78 11.81
CA ARG A 33 9.86 8.35 13.08
C ARG A 33 10.95 7.48 13.71
N TRP A 34 10.78 6.16 13.66
CA TRP A 34 11.81 5.23 14.14
C TRP A 34 13.09 5.32 13.29
N LEU A 35 12.98 5.36 11.95
CA LEU A 35 14.15 5.51 11.08
C LEU A 35 14.92 6.81 11.37
N ILE A 36 14.21 7.94 11.54
CA ILE A 36 14.84 9.22 11.87
C ILE A 36 15.55 9.14 13.23
N SER A 37 14.97 8.47 14.23
CA SER A 37 15.62 8.33 15.54
C SER A 37 16.89 7.48 15.49
N GLU A 38 16.95 6.48 14.61
CA GLU A 38 18.16 5.64 14.44
C GLU A 38 19.24 6.33 13.60
N ALA A 39 18.85 7.10 12.57
CA ALA A 39 19.78 7.70 11.61
C ALA A 39 20.47 8.99 12.12
N GLY A 40 19.88 9.65 13.12
CA GLY A 40 20.42 10.90 13.69
C GLY A 40 20.01 12.16 12.93
N GLU A 41 20.64 13.28 13.30
CA GLU A 41 20.29 14.60 12.77
C GLU A 41 20.54 14.71 11.26
N GLY A 42 19.64 15.40 10.56
CA GLY A 42 19.70 15.61 9.10
C GLY A 42 19.04 14.51 8.26
N CYS A 43 18.53 13.43 8.86
CA CYS A 43 17.75 12.44 8.14
C CYS A 43 16.31 12.93 7.88
N GLU A 44 15.89 12.95 6.61
CA GLU A 44 14.54 13.30 6.20
C GLU A 44 13.82 12.10 5.58
N VAL A 45 12.54 11.92 5.94
CA VAL A 45 11.70 10.85 5.40
C VAL A 45 10.36 11.41 4.95
N LYS A 46 9.95 11.04 3.73
CA LYS A 46 8.62 11.32 3.19
C LYS A 46 7.87 10.03 2.93
N VAL A 47 6.61 9.97 3.35
CA VAL A 47 5.76 8.78 3.22
C VAL A 47 4.67 9.01 2.19
N PHE A 48 4.40 8.00 1.37
CA PHE A 48 3.38 7.99 0.33
C PHE A 48 2.49 6.74 0.44
N VAL A 49 1.22 6.89 0.02
CA VAL A 49 0.25 5.80 -0.14
C VAL A 49 -0.73 6.23 -1.24
N ASP A 50 -0.65 5.61 -2.43
CA ASP A 50 -1.56 5.65 -3.62
C ASP A 50 -1.93 7.02 -4.23
N THR A 51 -1.75 8.10 -3.48
CA THR A 51 -2.21 9.46 -3.78
C THR A 51 -1.12 10.34 -4.38
N ALA A 52 0.10 9.80 -4.52
CA ALA A 52 1.26 10.53 -5.03
C ALA A 52 1.72 9.96 -6.38
N PRO A 53 2.39 10.76 -7.22
CA PRO A 53 2.91 10.31 -8.51
C PRO A 53 4.19 9.47 -8.33
N VAL A 54 4.08 8.37 -7.58
CA VAL A 54 5.17 7.45 -7.24
C VAL A 54 4.82 6.08 -7.80
N PRO A 55 5.73 5.41 -8.55
CA PRO A 55 5.46 4.09 -9.11
C PRO A 55 5.59 2.98 -8.04
N GLU A 56 4.65 2.93 -7.09
CA GLU A 56 4.70 2.08 -5.89
C GLU A 56 4.88 0.59 -6.20
N LYS A 57 4.25 0.08 -7.28
CA LYS A 57 4.38 -1.33 -7.68
C LYS A 57 5.79 -1.68 -8.16
N ALA A 58 6.43 -0.79 -8.91
CA ALA A 58 7.80 -0.99 -9.38
C ALA A 58 8.79 -0.93 -8.21
N LEU A 59 8.60 0.02 -7.28
CA LEU A 59 9.39 0.10 -6.05
C LEU A 59 9.21 -1.13 -5.17
N GLY A 60 7.98 -1.63 -5.01
CA GLY A 60 7.71 -2.85 -4.24
C GLY A 60 8.40 -4.07 -4.83
N MET A 61 8.42 -4.20 -6.16
CA MET A 61 9.18 -5.26 -6.84
C MET A 61 10.69 -5.11 -6.62
N ALA A 62 11.24 -3.90 -6.78
CA ALA A 62 12.67 -3.63 -6.55
C ALA A 62 13.09 -3.89 -5.08
N ALA A 63 12.17 -3.67 -4.13
CA ALA A 63 12.36 -3.98 -2.71
C ALA A 63 12.17 -5.47 -2.36
N GLY A 64 11.91 -6.33 -3.35
CA GLY A 64 11.73 -7.77 -3.14
C GLY A 64 10.39 -8.17 -2.51
N LEU A 65 9.37 -7.29 -2.51
CA LEU A 65 8.05 -7.61 -1.94
C LEU A 65 7.24 -8.57 -2.82
N GLY A 66 7.62 -8.76 -4.08
CA GLY A 66 6.90 -9.61 -5.03
C GLY A 66 7.29 -9.35 -6.47
N TRP A 67 6.46 -9.81 -7.40
CA TRP A 67 6.63 -9.61 -8.85
C TRP A 67 5.36 -8.98 -9.46
N GLN A 68 5.52 -8.18 -10.51
CA GLN A 68 4.38 -7.58 -11.19
C GLN A 68 3.80 -8.54 -12.23
N GLY A 69 2.55 -8.95 -12.03
CA GLY A 69 1.83 -9.81 -12.95
C GLY A 69 1.44 -9.13 -14.26
N LYS A 70 1.08 -9.93 -15.27
CA LYS A 70 0.52 -9.42 -16.55
C LYS A 70 -0.75 -8.58 -16.34
N HIS A 71 -1.48 -8.84 -15.26
CA HIS A 71 -2.62 -8.05 -14.80
C HIS A 71 -2.21 -6.77 -14.04
N SER A 72 -0.94 -6.37 -14.13
CA SER A 72 -0.32 -5.17 -13.54
C SER A 72 -0.25 -5.10 -12.01
N ASN A 73 -0.76 -6.08 -11.25
CA ASN A 73 -0.68 -6.06 -9.78
C ASN A 73 0.63 -6.68 -9.29
N LEU A 74 1.14 -6.18 -8.17
CA LEU A 74 2.23 -6.79 -7.45
C LEU A 74 1.69 -8.00 -6.67
N VAL A 75 2.35 -9.15 -6.80
CA VAL A 75 1.94 -10.41 -6.16
C VAL A 75 3.09 -10.96 -5.34
N SER A 76 2.78 -11.36 -4.10
CA SER A 76 3.69 -12.00 -3.14
C SER A 76 3.19 -13.41 -2.79
N ARG A 77 4.06 -14.26 -2.22
CA ARG A 77 3.72 -15.62 -1.77
C ARG A 77 3.08 -15.63 -0.39
#